data_AF-A0A938IYU2-F1
#
_entry.id   AF-A0A938IYU2-F1
#
_cell.length_a   1.000
_cell.length_b   1.000
_cell.length_c   1.000
_cell.angle_alpha   90.00
_cell.angle_beta   90.00
_cell.angle_gamma   90.00
#
_symmetry.space_group_name_H-M   'P 1'
#
loop_
_entity.id
_entity.type
_entity.pdbx_description
1 polymer ?
#
loop_
_entity_poly.entity_id
_entity_poly.type
_entity_poly.pdbx_seq_one_letter_code
_entity_poly.pdbx_strand_id
1 'polypeptide(L)'
;MSAPGPTGVEGFATVARRLAEATRAAGLAVPAFRSPPRVPGAVRTLRRYPGGTVVSVRLRDRPFDAVMTDMVEGVIVANRMGGEAALRARTYLAEAVSDLGIVPAPDAGGVASGQARVVERQTQAA
;
A
#
# COMPACT_ATOMS: atom_id res chain seq x y z
N MET A 1 5.89 -24.94 14.18
CA MET A 1 6.25 -23.55 14.54
C MET A 1 6.17 -22.72 13.28
N SER A 2 5.06 -22.01 13.04
CA SER A 2 4.97 -21.04 11.93
C SER A 2 5.79 -19.81 12.32
N ALA A 3 6.67 -19.35 11.42
CA ALA A 3 7.38 -18.10 11.59
C ALA A 3 6.36 -16.95 11.75
N PRO A 4 6.63 -15.92 12.58
CA PRO A 4 5.80 -14.74 12.60
C PRO A 4 5.72 -14.18 11.18
N GLY A 5 4.51 -13.84 10.74
CA GLY A 5 4.31 -13.23 9.44
C GLY A 5 5.17 -11.95 9.29
N PRO A 6 5.49 -11.55 8.06
CA PRO A 6 6.32 -10.39 7.81
C PRO A 6 5.79 -9.14 8.53
N THR A 7 6.54 -8.59 9.49
CA THR A 7 6.20 -7.32 10.16
C THR A 7 7.26 -6.26 9.88
N GLY A 8 6.87 -4.99 9.97
CA GLY A 8 7.81 -3.87 9.78
C GLY A 8 8.39 -3.78 8.36
N VAL A 9 9.70 -3.53 8.26
CA VAL A 9 10.38 -3.20 6.99
C VAL A 9 10.53 -4.43 6.08
N GLU A 10 10.85 -5.59 6.64
CA GLU A 10 10.97 -6.85 5.88
C GLU A 10 9.63 -7.27 5.27
N GLY A 11 8.56 -7.12 6.05
CA GLY A 11 7.22 -7.32 5.52
C GLY A 11 6.86 -6.35 4.43
N PHE A 12 7.16 -5.07 4.62
CA PHE A 12 6.92 -4.06 3.60
C PHE A 12 7.63 -4.39 2.27
N ALA A 13 8.90 -4.79 2.31
CA ALA A 13 9.64 -5.17 1.11
C ALA A 13 9.04 -6.43 0.44
N THR A 14 8.62 -7.41 1.22
CA THR A 14 7.98 -8.64 0.73
C THR A 14 6.65 -8.35 0.03
N VAL A 15 5.78 -7.55 0.66
CA VAL A 15 4.51 -7.09 0.08
C VAL A 15 4.75 -6.26 -1.18
N ALA A 16 5.72 -5.34 -1.16
CA ALA A 16 6.06 -4.51 -2.31
C ALA A 16 6.47 -5.35 -3.53
N ARG A 17 7.28 -6.39 -3.31
CA ARG A 17 7.69 -7.30 -4.39
C ARG A 17 6.51 -8.10 -4.95
N ARG A 18 5.69 -8.72 -4.09
CA ARG A 18 4.51 -9.47 -4.53
C ARG A 18 3.50 -8.58 -5.27
N LEU A 19 3.23 -7.37 -4.76
CA LEU A 19 2.38 -6.41 -5.47
C LEU A 19 2.98 -6.01 -6.81
N ALA A 20 4.29 -5.82 -6.90
CA ALA A 20 4.94 -5.47 -8.16
C ALA A 20 4.80 -6.61 -9.19
N GLU A 21 4.86 -7.87 -8.78
CA GLU A 21 4.63 -9.03 -9.66
C GLU A 21 3.17 -9.08 -10.11
N ALA A 22 2.21 -9.04 -9.17
CA ALA A 22 0.78 -9.07 -9.48
C ALA A 22 0.35 -7.88 -10.35
N THR A 23 0.85 -6.68 -10.08
CA THR A 23 0.56 -5.47 -10.87
C THR A 23 1.05 -5.63 -12.32
N ARG A 24 2.25 -6.20 -12.54
CA ARG A 24 2.74 -6.49 -13.90
C ARG A 24 1.89 -7.56 -14.59
N ALA A 25 1.54 -8.62 -13.88
CA ALA A 25 0.71 -9.69 -14.41
C ALA A 25 -0.68 -9.18 -14.84
N ALA A 26 -1.21 -8.17 -14.16
CA ALA A 26 -2.44 -7.47 -14.53
C ALA A 26 -2.28 -6.43 -15.66
N GLY A 27 -1.07 -6.26 -16.23
CA GLY A 27 -0.80 -5.27 -17.29
C GLY A 27 -0.81 -3.81 -16.81
N LEU A 28 -0.68 -3.58 -15.49
CA LEU A 28 -0.72 -2.25 -14.88
C LEU A 28 0.69 -1.66 -14.70
N ALA A 29 0.77 -0.34 -14.62
CA ALA A 29 2.02 0.35 -14.32
C ALA A 29 2.38 0.16 -12.84
N VAL A 30 3.59 -0.35 -12.58
CA VAL A 30 4.08 -0.63 -11.22
C VAL A 30 4.58 0.66 -10.56
N PRO A 31 3.98 1.09 -9.43
CA PRO A 31 4.56 2.17 -8.65
C PRO A 31 5.78 1.71 -7.86
N ALA A 32 6.73 2.62 -7.63
CA ALA A 32 7.77 2.40 -6.63
C ALA A 32 7.20 2.63 -5.22
N PHE A 33 7.43 1.67 -4.31
CA PHE A 33 6.98 1.78 -2.93
C PHE A 33 8.10 2.34 -2.03
N ARG A 34 7.75 3.28 -1.14
CA ARG A 34 8.68 3.86 -0.14
C ARG A 34 8.01 4.02 1.24
N SER A 35 8.83 4.18 2.27
CA SER A 35 8.41 4.62 3.59
C SER A 35 9.53 5.43 4.27
N PRO A 36 9.21 6.39 5.18
CA PRO A 36 7.88 6.97 5.41
C PRO A 36 7.50 8.00 4.31
N PRO A 37 6.23 8.47 4.29
CA PRO A 37 5.84 9.63 3.48
C PRO A 37 6.60 10.89 3.90
N ARG A 38 6.93 11.77 2.94
CA ARG A 38 7.61 13.05 3.22
C ARG A 38 6.65 14.17 3.68
N VAL A 39 5.35 13.88 3.76
CA VAL A 39 4.33 14.81 4.24
C VAL A 39 4.00 14.43 5.69
N PRO A 40 4.24 15.33 6.67
CA PRO A 40 3.92 15.07 8.07
C PRO A 40 2.45 14.68 8.27
N GLY A 41 2.20 13.67 9.09
CA GLY A 41 0.85 13.18 9.39
C GLY A 41 0.18 12.35 8.28
N ALA A 42 0.73 12.33 7.06
CA ALA A 42 0.13 11.56 5.97
C ALA A 42 0.31 10.05 6.21
N VAL A 43 -0.75 9.29 5.96
CA VAL A 43 -0.74 7.82 6.01
C VAL A 43 -0.24 7.24 4.69
N ARG A 44 -0.65 7.84 3.56
CA ARG A 44 -0.15 7.54 2.22
C ARG A 44 0.03 8.82 1.43
N THR A 45 1.10 8.90 0.64
CA THR A 45 1.30 9.96 -0.35
C THR A 45 1.63 9.36 -1.70
N LEU A 46 1.25 10.07 -2.76
CA LEU A 46 1.54 9.70 -4.14
C LEU A 46 2.31 10.84 -4.81
N ARG A 47 3.41 10.50 -5.49
CA ARG A 47 4.20 11.44 -6.28
C ARG A 47 4.31 10.92 -7.71
N ARG A 48 3.91 11.74 -8.68
CA ARG A 48 4.02 11.44 -10.12
C ARG A 48 5.23 12.15 -10.71
N TYR A 49 5.92 11.49 -11.64
CA TYR A 49 7.01 12.05 -12.43
C TYR A 49 7.01 11.40 -13.83
N PRO A 50 7.70 11.96 -14.83
CA PRO A 50 7.64 11.45 -16.21
C PRO A 50 7.99 9.96 -16.36
N GLY A 51 8.81 9.41 -15.47
CA GLY A 51 9.24 8.00 -15.46
C GLY A 51 8.45 7.07 -14.54
N GLY A 52 7.36 7.52 -13.90
CA GLY A 52 6.52 6.65 -13.08
C GLY A 52 5.86 7.32 -11.88
N THR A 53 5.37 6.48 -10.97
CA THR A 53 4.68 6.92 -9.75
C THR A 53 5.37 6.32 -8.53
N VAL A 54 5.59 7.13 -7.49
CA VAL A 54 6.04 6.67 -6.19
C VAL A 54 4.87 6.74 -5.22
N VAL A 55 4.58 5.61 -4.57
CA VAL A 55 3.64 5.50 -3.45
C VAL A 55 4.46 5.40 -2.17
N SER A 56 4.26 6.32 -1.23
CA SER A 56 4.87 6.24 0.09
C SER A 56 3.82 5.95 1.15
N VAL A 57 4.06 5.00 2.05
CA VAL A 57 3.14 4.60 3.11
C VAL A 57 3.79 4.67 4.48
N ARG A 58 3.00 5.01 5.50
CA ARG A 58 3.43 5.02 6.90
C ARG A 58 3.36 3.61 7.48
N LEU A 59 4.49 3.10 7.96
CA LEU A 59 4.59 1.80 8.64
C LEU A 59 4.38 1.89 10.15
N ARG A 60 4.84 2.97 10.78
CA ARG A 60 4.83 3.12 12.24
C ARG A 60 3.42 3.35 12.78
N ASP A 61 3.17 2.78 13.95
CA ASP A 61 1.92 2.93 14.73
C ASP A 61 0.68 2.53 13.93
N ARG A 62 0.83 1.49 13.09
CA ARG A 62 -0.23 0.96 12.25
C ARG A 62 -0.18 -0.56 12.17
N PRO A 63 -1.33 -1.22 12.15
CA PRO A 63 -1.38 -2.64 11.90
C PRO A 63 -0.98 -2.90 10.44
N PHE A 64 -0.34 -4.04 10.21
CA PHE A 64 0.30 -4.33 8.92
C PHE A 64 -0.72 -4.57 7.79
N ASP A 65 -1.92 -5.04 8.14
CA ASP A 65 -3.09 -5.12 7.25
C ASP A 65 -3.45 -3.76 6.63
N ALA A 66 -3.49 -2.71 7.45
CA ALA A 66 -3.80 -1.36 6.99
C ALA A 66 -2.69 -0.80 6.08
N VAL A 67 -1.43 -1.21 6.30
CA VAL A 67 -0.33 -0.91 5.38
C VAL A 67 -0.54 -1.62 4.04
N MET A 68 -0.89 -2.91 4.04
CA MET A 68 -1.16 -3.67 2.80
C MET A 68 -2.32 -3.07 2.02
N THR A 69 -3.43 -2.72 2.69
CA THR A 69 -4.55 -2.01 2.06
C THR A 69 -4.12 -0.71 1.41
N ASP A 70 -3.26 0.08 2.07
CA ASP A 70 -2.77 1.33 1.51
C ASP A 70 -1.83 1.14 0.32
N MET A 71 -1.05 0.06 0.29
CA MET A 71 -0.21 -0.29 -0.84
C MET A 71 -1.04 -0.71 -2.06
N VAL A 72 -2.06 -1.56 -1.86
CA VAL A 72 -3.01 -1.96 -2.91
C VAL A 72 -3.70 -0.73 -3.48
N GLU A 73 -4.31 0.10 -2.62
CA GLU A 73 -5.00 1.30 -3.07
C GLU A 73 -4.04 2.32 -3.70
N GLY A 74 -2.77 2.33 -3.30
CA GLY A 74 -1.71 3.07 -3.97
C GLY A 74 -1.53 2.68 -5.45
N VAL A 75 -1.64 1.40 -5.79
CA VAL A 75 -1.59 0.91 -7.18
C VAL A 75 -2.80 1.39 -7.97
N ILE A 76 -4.00 1.30 -7.39
CA ILE A 76 -5.26 1.72 -8.02
C ILE A 76 -5.20 3.21 -8.39
N VAL A 77 -4.81 4.05 -7.44
CA VAL A 77 -4.70 5.51 -7.65
C VAL A 77 -3.54 5.83 -8.61
N ALA A 78 -2.40 5.13 -8.52
CA ALA A 78 -1.29 5.31 -9.45
C ALA A 78 -1.71 5.07 -10.91
N ASN A 79 -2.54 4.05 -11.14
CA ASN A 79 -3.07 3.66 -12.44
C ASN A 79 -4.37 4.38 -12.84
N ARG A 80 -4.85 5.35 -12.03
CA ARG A 80 -6.06 6.15 -12.29
C ARG A 80 -7.31 5.29 -12.56
N MET A 81 -7.42 4.15 -11.87
CA MET A 81 -8.53 3.23 -12.07
C MET A 81 -9.79 3.72 -11.36
N GLY A 82 -10.96 3.44 -11.95
CA GLY A 82 -12.27 3.74 -11.37
C GLY A 82 -13.28 2.61 -11.62
N GLY A 83 -14.43 2.68 -10.95
CA GLY A 83 -15.56 1.78 -11.13
C GLY A 83 -15.23 0.28 -10.96
N GLU A 84 -15.89 -0.55 -11.75
CA GLU A 84 -15.73 -2.01 -11.81
C GLU A 84 -14.29 -2.47 -12.03
N ALA A 85 -13.52 -1.76 -12.85
CA ALA A 85 -12.11 -2.10 -13.11
C ALA A 85 -11.27 -1.94 -11.84
N ALA A 86 -11.48 -0.85 -11.08
CA ALA A 86 -10.81 -0.65 -9.81
C ALA A 86 -11.21 -1.69 -8.76
N LEU A 87 -12.49 -2.09 -8.71
CA LEU A 87 -12.94 -3.13 -7.79
C LEU A 87 -12.26 -4.47 -8.07
N ARG A 88 -12.27 -4.93 -9.34
CA ARG A 88 -11.61 -6.18 -9.73
C ARG A 88 -10.12 -6.17 -9.44
N ALA A 89 -9.44 -5.07 -9.73
CA ALA A 89 -8.01 -4.93 -9.43
C ALA A 89 -7.73 -4.93 -7.92
N ARG A 90 -8.58 -4.30 -7.08
CA ARG A 90 -8.45 -4.37 -5.62
C ARG A 90 -8.53 -5.79 -5.11
N THR A 91 -9.55 -6.55 -5.53
CA THR A 91 -9.72 -7.95 -5.13
C THR A 91 -8.50 -8.77 -5.52
N TYR A 92 -8.10 -8.72 -6.79
CA TYR A 92 -6.95 -9.46 -7.30
C TYR A 92 -5.63 -9.12 -6.57
N LEU A 93 -5.35 -7.83 -6.37
CA LEU A 93 -4.12 -7.39 -5.71
C LEU A 93 -4.13 -7.70 -4.21
N ALA A 94 -5.28 -7.62 -3.55
CA ALA A 94 -5.43 -7.97 -2.14
C ALA A 94 -5.24 -9.48 -1.92
N GLU A 95 -5.82 -10.31 -2.79
CA GLU A 95 -5.63 -11.77 -2.74
C GLU A 95 -4.15 -12.15 -2.87
N ALA A 96 -3.43 -11.52 -3.79
CA ALA A 96 -2.00 -11.78 -4.04
C ALA A 96 -1.06 -11.56 -2.84
N VAL A 97 -1.51 -10.80 -1.84
CA VAL A 97 -0.75 -10.49 -0.62
C VAL A 97 -1.44 -10.93 0.67
N SER A 98 -2.62 -11.52 0.58
CA SER A 98 -3.45 -11.89 1.75
C SER A 98 -2.76 -12.89 2.67
N ASP A 99 -2.01 -13.85 2.10
CA ASP A 99 -1.23 -14.87 2.82
C ASP A 99 0.00 -14.30 3.54
N LEU A 100 0.48 -13.12 3.14
CA LEU A 100 1.55 -12.40 3.83
C LEU A 100 1.07 -11.72 5.12
N GLY A 101 -0.26 -11.59 5.27
CA GLY A 101 -0.93 -10.85 6.33
C GLY A 101 -1.64 -11.67 7.39
N ILE A 102 -1.66 -13.00 7.26
CA ILE A 102 -2.32 -13.86 8.25
C ILE A 102 -1.42 -13.97 9.50
N VAL A 103 -1.82 -13.24 10.54
CA VAL A 103 -1.38 -13.47 11.92
C VAL A 103 -2.65 -13.55 12.78
N PRO A 104 -2.96 -14.68 13.46
CA PRO A 104 -3.99 -14.67 14.50
C PRO A 104 -3.58 -13.66 15.57
N ALA A 105 -4.47 -12.73 15.87
CA ALA A 105 -4.23 -11.56 16.72
C ALA A 105 -3.51 -11.90 18.04
N PRO A 106 -2.46 -11.17 18.45
CA PRO A 106 -2.26 -10.89 19.86
C PRO A 106 -3.25 -9.81 20.28
N ASP A 107 -3.92 -10.04 21.40
CA ASP A 107 -5.09 -9.34 21.89
C ASP A 107 -4.97 -7.81 21.95
N ALA A 108 -6.14 -7.19 21.90
CA ALA A 108 -6.44 -5.77 21.87
C ALA A 108 -5.57 -4.88 22.79
N GLY A 109 -5.02 -3.82 22.19
CA GLY A 109 -4.42 -2.71 22.94
C GLY A 109 -4.07 -1.54 22.03
N GLY A 110 -5.07 -0.78 21.57
CA GLY A 110 -4.81 0.47 20.86
C GLY A 110 -5.95 1.00 20.01
N VAL A 111 -6.97 1.54 20.67
CA VAL A 111 -7.98 2.41 20.07
C VAL A 111 -7.32 3.62 19.40
N ALA A 112 -7.67 3.91 18.14
CA ALA A 112 -7.95 5.26 17.63
C ALA A 112 -8.33 5.18 16.14
N SER A 113 -9.62 4.99 15.90
CA SER A 113 -10.28 5.33 14.64
C SER A 113 -10.07 6.81 14.32
N GLY A 114 -9.23 7.10 13.34
CA GLY A 114 -9.09 8.43 12.76
C GLY A 114 -8.95 8.26 11.26
N GLN A 115 -10.02 8.52 10.51
CA GLN A 115 -9.98 8.51 9.05
C GLN A 115 -8.85 9.42 8.56
N ALA A 116 -7.76 8.80 8.12
CA ALA A 116 -6.57 9.52 7.73
C ALA A 116 -6.81 10.18 6.38
N ARG A 117 -6.80 11.52 6.38
CA ARG A 117 -6.94 12.34 5.19
C ARG A 117 -5.86 11.98 4.16
N VAL A 118 -6.30 11.50 3.00
CA VAL A 118 -5.47 11.30 1.83
C VAL A 118 -5.19 12.68 1.22
N VAL A 119 -3.91 13.07 1.14
CA VAL A 119 -3.50 14.33 0.52
C VAL A 119 -2.76 13.99 -0.78
N GLU A 120 -3.44 14.19 -1.91
CA GLU A 120 -2.80 14.15 -3.23
C GLU A 120 -2.15 15.52 -3.49
N ARG A 121 -0.81 15.59 -3.52
CA ARG A 121 -0.10 16.76 -4.04
C ARG A 121 0.38 16.48 -5.45
N GLN A 122 -0.22 17.15 -6.43
CA GLN A 122 0.30 17.23 -7.79
C GLN A 122 1.44 18.24 -7.78
N THR A 123 2.68 17.79 -7.93
CA THR A 123 3.77 18.72 -8.27
C THR A 123 3.72 18.90 -9.79
N GLN A 124 3.05 19.96 -10.25
CA GLN A 124 3.27 20.48 -11.61
C GLN A 124 4.71 21.01 -11.65
N ALA A 125 5.52 20.46 -12.54
CA ALA A 125 6.74 21.13 -12.96
C ALA A 125 6.33 22.18 -14.01
N ALA A 126 6.71 23.43 -13.72
CA ALA A 126 6.64 24.57 -14.61
C ALA A 126 7.61 24.41 -15.79
#